data_AF-A0A074X121-F1
#
_entry.id   AF-A0A074X121-F1
#
_cell.length_a   1.000
_cell.length_b   1.000
_cell.length_c   1.000
_cell.angle_alpha   90.00
_cell.angle_beta   90.00
_cell.angle_gamma   90.00
#
_symmetry.space_group_name_H-M   'P 1'
#
loop_
_entity.id
_entity.type
_entity.pdbx_description
1 polymer ?
#
loop_
_entity_poly.entity_id
_entity_poly.type
_entity_poly.pdbx_seq_one_letter_code
_entity_poly.pdbx_strand_id
1 'polypeptide(L)'
;MTAIFGLATAQSSTTSSVAPGTSACAAQNVLDLCVSQQSAKNSQCGPNDYDCLCSGYTDLVVCYKQCPNDPNAFSASQYKVQYCQAASQ
;
A
#
# COMPACT_ATOMS: atom_id res chain seq x y z
N MET A 1 -25.80 -18.47 -37.97
CA MET A 1 -24.97 -18.60 -36.75
C MET A 1 -24.00 -17.41 -36.74
N THR A 2 -23.73 -16.85 -35.54
CA THR A 2 -22.71 -15.81 -35.21
C THR A 2 -23.19 -14.35 -35.44
N ALA A 3 -23.08 -13.35 -34.55
CA ALA A 3 -22.32 -13.17 -33.31
C ALA A 3 -22.79 -11.94 -32.46
N ILE A 4 -22.86 -12.16 -31.13
CA ILE A 4 -22.40 -11.38 -29.95
C ILE A 4 -22.38 -9.83 -29.83
N PHE A 5 -22.75 -9.44 -28.59
CA PHE A 5 -22.87 -8.17 -27.87
C PHE A 5 -21.64 -7.24 -27.81
N GLY A 6 -21.88 -5.94 -27.59
CA GLY A 6 -20.86 -4.99 -27.13
C GLY A 6 -21.47 -3.86 -26.27
N LEU A 7 -21.24 -3.90 -24.96
CA LEU A 7 -21.40 -2.76 -24.05
C LEU A 7 -20.02 -2.12 -23.89
N ALA A 8 -19.85 -0.91 -24.41
CA ALA A 8 -18.61 -0.14 -24.25
C ALA A 8 -18.66 0.61 -22.90
N THR A 9 -17.89 0.15 -21.91
CA THR A 9 -17.56 0.97 -20.74
C THR A 9 -16.34 1.84 -21.08
N ALA A 10 -16.55 3.16 -21.13
CA ALA A 10 -15.47 4.12 -21.27
C ALA A 10 -14.58 4.09 -20.02
N GLN A 11 -13.44 3.39 -20.10
CA GLN A 11 -12.39 3.48 -19.09
C GLN A 11 -11.62 4.78 -19.30
N SER A 12 -11.97 5.81 -18.53
CA SER A 12 -11.10 6.97 -18.33
C SER A 12 -9.76 6.47 -17.80
N SER A 13 -8.78 6.37 -18.70
CA SER A 13 -7.40 6.04 -18.39
C SER A 13 -6.79 7.28 -17.76
N THR A 14 -6.92 7.44 -16.45
CA THR A 14 -6.08 8.37 -15.70
C THR A 14 -4.67 7.80 -15.71
N THR A 15 -3.88 8.22 -16.70
CA THR A 15 -2.43 7.97 -16.71
C THR A 15 -1.84 8.83 -15.60
N SER A 16 -1.83 8.30 -14.38
CA SER A 16 -1.05 8.86 -13.28
C SER A 16 0.42 8.62 -13.60
N SER A 17 1.04 9.63 -14.21
CA SER A 17 2.49 9.69 -14.40
C SER A 17 3.16 9.78 -13.03
N VAL A 18 3.45 8.63 -12.42
CA VAL A 18 4.25 8.55 -11.19
C VAL A 18 5.71 8.87 -11.53
N ALA A 19 6.27 9.86 -10.86
CA ALA A 19 7.66 10.26 -11.03
C ALA A 19 8.60 9.07 -10.69
N PRO A 20 9.72 8.89 -11.40
CA PRO A 20 10.67 7.82 -11.09
C PRO A 20 11.38 8.14 -9.77
N GLY A 21 10.88 7.58 -8.67
CA GLY A 21 11.61 7.52 -7.40
C GLY A 21 12.86 6.66 -7.58
N THR A 22 14.01 7.15 -7.16
CA THR A 22 15.32 6.49 -7.19
C THR A 22 15.21 5.09 -6.57
N SER A 23 15.06 4.06 -7.42
CA SER A 23 14.49 2.79 -7.01
C SER A 23 15.55 1.88 -6.37
N ALA A 24 15.53 1.77 -5.03
CA ALA A 24 16.26 0.72 -4.31
C ALA A 24 15.62 -0.68 -4.53
N CYS A 25 14.45 -0.72 -5.17
CA CYS A 25 13.65 -1.91 -5.38
C CYS A 25 13.23 -2.08 -6.86
N ALA A 26 13.34 -3.30 -7.39
CA ALA A 26 12.86 -3.65 -8.73
C ALA A 26 11.34 -3.42 -8.93
N ALA A 27 10.58 -3.35 -7.82
CA ALA A 27 9.15 -3.14 -7.78
C ALA A 27 8.76 -1.80 -7.15
N GLN A 28 9.59 -0.75 -7.29
CA GLN A 28 9.34 0.55 -6.65
C GLN A 28 7.93 1.11 -6.93
N ASN A 29 7.39 0.92 -8.13
CA ASN A 29 6.01 1.32 -8.47
C ASN A 29 4.98 0.55 -7.63
N VAL A 30 5.17 -0.76 -7.45
CA VAL A 30 4.30 -1.59 -6.60
C VAL A 30 4.41 -1.18 -5.14
N LEU A 31 5.62 -0.85 -4.67
CA LEU A 31 5.85 -0.38 -3.32
C LEU A 31 5.13 0.96 -3.08
N ASP A 32 5.31 1.94 -3.97
CA ASP A 32 4.67 3.24 -3.86
C ASP A 32 3.14 3.13 -3.87
N LEU A 33 2.57 2.35 -4.81
CA LEU A 33 1.14 2.09 -4.85
C LEU A 33 0.65 1.42 -3.57
N CYS A 34 1.38 0.44 -3.04
CA CYS A 34 0.99 -0.19 -1.80
C CYS A 34 1.07 0.79 -0.62
N VAL A 35 2.18 1.52 -0.47
CA VAL A 35 2.34 2.51 0.60
C VAL A 35 1.22 3.54 0.53
N SER A 36 0.91 4.07 -0.66
CA SER A 36 -0.14 5.05 -0.86
C SER A 36 -1.54 4.49 -0.53
N GLN A 37 -1.85 3.27 -0.98
CA GLN A 37 -3.11 2.60 -0.63
C GLN A 37 -3.21 2.35 0.86
N GLN A 38 -2.10 1.96 1.50
CA GLN A 38 -2.07 1.65 2.91
C GLN A 38 -2.15 2.91 3.78
N SER A 39 -1.49 3.99 3.37
CA SER A 39 -1.65 5.30 4.00
C SER A 39 -3.10 5.80 3.89
N ALA A 40 -3.76 5.58 2.75
CA ALA A 40 -5.18 5.91 2.60
C ALA A 40 -6.08 5.07 3.51
N LYS A 41 -5.78 3.77 3.68
CA LYS A 41 -6.45 2.90 4.64
C LYS A 41 -6.22 3.35 6.08
N ASN A 42 -4.97 3.67 6.45
CA ASN A 42 -4.63 4.18 7.78
C ASN A 42 -5.31 5.52 8.08
N SER A 43 -5.52 6.35 7.06
CA SER A 43 -6.25 7.63 7.20
C SER A 43 -7.75 7.43 7.44
N GLN A 44 -8.30 6.27 7.11
CA GLN A 44 -9.68 5.89 7.44
C GLN A 44 -9.80 5.30 8.85
N CYS A 45 -8.69 4.86 9.44
CA CYS A 45 -8.67 4.42 10.84
C CYS A 45 -8.90 5.62 11.77
N GLY A 46 -9.65 5.40 12.86
CA GLY A 46 -9.74 6.39 13.92
C GLY A 46 -8.36 6.65 14.57
N PRO A 47 -8.14 7.84 15.17
CA PRO A 47 -6.84 8.19 15.77
C PRO A 47 -6.41 7.29 16.93
N ASN A 48 -7.34 6.56 17.55
CA ASN A 48 -7.07 5.56 18.60
C ASN A 48 -7.43 4.14 18.16
N ASP A 49 -7.67 3.93 16.87
CA ASP A 49 -8.06 2.63 16.31
C ASP A 49 -6.77 1.83 16.04
N TYR A 50 -6.10 1.47 17.13
CA TYR A 50 -4.77 0.86 17.09
C TYR A 50 -4.77 -0.48 16.36
N ASP A 51 -5.88 -1.23 16.37
CA ASP A 51 -6.05 -2.47 15.60
C ASP A 51 -6.06 -2.21 14.08
N CYS A 52 -6.80 -1.18 13.65
CA CYS A 52 -6.85 -0.74 12.26
C CYS A 52 -5.47 -0.22 11.80
N LEU A 53 -4.80 0.58 12.64
CA LEU A 53 -3.44 1.06 12.38
C LEU A 53 -2.44 -0.11 12.31
N CYS A 54 -2.51 -1.04 13.27
CA CYS A 54 -1.66 -2.24 13.31
C CYS A 54 -1.81 -3.09 12.05
N SER A 55 -3.04 -3.40 11.63
CA SER A 55 -3.32 -4.13 10.39
C SER A 55 -2.70 -3.40 9.20
N GLY A 56 -2.89 -2.08 9.15
CA GLY A 56 -2.37 -1.31 8.06
C GLY A 56 -0.84 -1.27 7.98
N TYR A 57 -0.15 -1.08 9.11
CA TYR A 57 1.31 -1.19 9.12
C TYR A 57 1.81 -2.63 8.88
N THR A 58 1.00 -3.64 9.17
CA THR A 58 1.32 -5.04 8.86
C THR A 58 1.36 -5.28 7.36
N ASP A 59 0.35 -4.80 6.63
CA ASP A 59 0.31 -4.85 5.17
C ASP A 59 1.44 -4.02 4.55
N LEU A 60 1.76 -2.86 5.15
CA LEU A 60 2.88 -2.01 4.74
C LEU A 60 4.23 -2.75 4.81
N VAL A 61 4.46 -3.55 5.86
CA VAL A 61 5.65 -4.42 5.98
C VAL A 61 5.66 -5.53 4.93
N VAL A 62 4.51 -6.08 4.56
CA VAL A 62 4.41 -7.06 3.47
C VAL A 62 4.82 -6.43 2.14
N CYS A 63 4.46 -5.18 1.90
CA CYS A 63 4.86 -4.47 0.69
C CYS A 63 6.36 -4.25 0.60
N TYR A 64 7.02 -3.98 1.73
CA TYR A 64 8.49 -3.96 1.77
C TYR A 64 9.14 -5.35 1.60
N LYS A 65 8.43 -6.48 1.71
CA LYS A 65 9.02 -7.79 1.39
C LYS A 65 9.35 -7.97 -0.10
N GLN A 66 8.66 -7.25 -0.98
CA GLN A 66 9.02 -7.17 -2.40
C GLN A 66 10.28 -6.30 -2.62
N CYS A 67 10.69 -5.54 -1.60
CA CYS A 67 11.72 -4.51 -1.66
C CYS A 67 12.66 -4.57 -0.43
N PRO A 68 13.44 -5.65 -0.25
CA PRO A 68 14.27 -5.85 0.95
C PRO A 68 15.44 -4.86 1.09
N ASN A 69 15.81 -4.17 0.00
CA ASN A 69 16.86 -3.15 0.02
C ASN A 69 16.33 -1.75 0.38
N ASP A 70 15.02 -1.60 0.61
CA ASP A 70 14.44 -0.31 0.95
C ASP A 70 14.74 0.04 2.43
N PRO A 71 15.34 1.21 2.70
CA PRO A 71 15.68 1.60 4.08
C PRO A 71 14.44 1.83 4.95
N ASN A 72 13.27 2.10 4.37
CA ASN A 72 12.04 2.34 5.13
C ASN A 72 11.38 1.03 5.60
N ALA A 73 11.80 -0.12 5.09
CA ALA A 73 11.30 -1.43 5.53
C ALA A 73 11.48 -1.67 7.04
N PHE A 74 12.63 -1.21 7.58
CA PHE A 74 12.92 -1.30 9.00
C PHE A 74 11.99 -0.39 9.82
N SER A 75 11.84 0.87 9.41
CA SER A 75 10.96 1.84 10.04
C SER A 75 9.50 1.35 10.05
N ALA A 76 9.00 0.83 8.93
CA ALA A 76 7.66 0.26 8.83
C ALA A 76 7.44 -0.91 9.80
N SER A 77 8.45 -1.76 9.97
CA SER A 77 8.41 -2.87 10.93
C SER A 77 8.36 -2.37 12.37
N GLN A 78 9.12 -1.33 12.71
CA GLN A 78 9.07 -0.68 14.02
C GLN A 78 7.69 -0.06 14.29
N TYR A 79 7.13 0.68 13.33
CA TYR A 79 5.79 1.26 13.45
C TYR A 79 4.73 0.18 13.67
N LYS A 80 4.78 -0.91 12.89
CA LYS A 80 3.90 -2.06 13.09
C LYS A 80 3.95 -2.55 14.53
N VAL A 81 5.14 -2.81 15.07
CA VAL A 81 5.29 -3.29 16.46
C VAL A 81 4.71 -2.27 17.44
N GLN A 82 5.00 -0.98 17.28
CA GLN A 82 4.48 0.06 18.17
C GLN A 82 2.96 0.12 18.19
N TYR A 83 2.31 0.15 17.02
CA TYR A 83 0.86 0.23 16.91
C TYR A 83 0.17 -1.08 17.32
N CYS A 84 0.72 -2.25 16.96
CA CYS A 84 0.16 -3.53 17.38
C CYS A 84 0.31 -3.80 18.88
N GLN A 85 1.43 -3.36 19.49
CA GLN A 85 1.59 -3.41 20.94
C GLN A 85 0.60 -2.48 21.64
N ALA A 86 0.36 -1.29 21.07
CA ALA A 86 -0.66 -0.37 21.58
C ALA A 86 -2.09 -0.93 21.41
N ALA A 87 -2.36 -1.69 20.34
CA ALA A 87 -3.64 -2.37 20.11
C ALA A 87 -3.88 -3.53 21.07
N SER A 88 -2.81 -4.15 21.57
CA SER A 88 -2.86 -5.28 22.48
C SER A 88 -2.87 -4.90 23.97
N GLN A 89 -2.78 -3.60 24.29
CA GLN A 89 -2.92 -3.07 25.65
C GLN A 89 -4.39 -2.77 25.99
#